data_AF-A0A942DI86-F1
#
_entry.id   AF-A0A942DI86-F1
#
_cell.length_a   1.000
_cell.length_b   1.000
_cell.length_c   1.000
_cell.angle_alpha   90.00
_cell.angle_beta   90.00
_cell.angle_gamma   90.00
#
_symmetry.space_group_name_H-M   'P 1'
#
loop_
_entity.id
_entity.type
_entity.pdbx_description
1 polymer ?
#
loop_
_entity_poly.entity_id
_entity_poly.type
_entity_poly.pdbx_seq_one_letter_code
_entity_poly.pdbx_strand_id
1 'polypeptide(L)'
;MRSDILKIKYHLMVAIAAAGMFSQPSLARDIAFSQDTTPIVHGEQSLVTSDQMLDISTSNSSALRMEGEQLIRVNKIDKAVSVLAKSVEMSPADMDGRILYAEALEKKLAQQTTKNPQLYNLAIKQWLYIAKRGDYMDQKVQGLKHLSNICGSKPRMLETEDRFLARVLKPEDQQVAEGRAKAGTENY
;
A
#
# COMPACT_ATOMS: atom_id res chain seq x y z
N MET A 1 21.56 27.30 -69.15
CA MET A 1 22.08 28.36 -68.27
C MET A 1 20.87 29.13 -67.74
N ARG A 2 20.48 29.14 -66.46
CA ARG A 2 21.22 29.04 -65.19
C ARG A 2 20.32 28.34 -64.18
N SER A 3 20.75 27.16 -63.74
CA SER A 3 20.11 26.35 -62.69
C SER A 3 20.91 26.50 -61.39
N ASP A 4 21.07 27.72 -60.88
CA ASP A 4 21.93 28.00 -59.72
C ASP A 4 21.42 29.17 -58.85
N ILE A 5 20.12 29.21 -58.53
CA ILE A 5 19.58 30.20 -57.55
C ILE A 5 18.77 29.54 -56.41
N LEU A 6 18.65 28.20 -56.37
CA LEU A 6 17.80 27.50 -55.38
C LEU A 6 18.53 26.70 -54.28
N LYS A 7 19.84 26.90 -54.05
CA LYS A 7 20.61 26.10 -53.06
C LYS A 7 21.38 26.89 -52.00
N ILE A 8 20.96 28.10 -51.64
CA ILE A 8 21.61 28.88 -50.57
C ILE A 8 20.56 29.48 -49.63
N LYS A 9 19.77 28.63 -48.98
CA LYS A 9 19.04 28.95 -47.72
C LYS A 9 18.89 27.69 -46.86
N TYR A 10 19.96 26.89 -46.76
CA TYR A 10 20.11 25.90 -45.69
C TYR A 10 21.18 26.43 -44.75
N HIS A 11 20.90 26.40 -43.44
CA HIS A 11 21.68 26.92 -42.32
C HIS A 11 21.34 28.34 -41.84
N LEU A 12 20.17 28.51 -41.22
CA LEU A 12 20.08 29.02 -39.85
C LEU A 12 18.63 28.87 -39.34
N MET A 13 18.45 28.68 -38.04
CA MET A 13 17.20 28.56 -37.28
C MET A 13 16.86 27.14 -36.79
N VAL A 14 17.70 26.70 -35.83
CA VAL A 14 17.24 25.96 -34.65
C VAL A 14 16.33 26.89 -33.85
N ALA A 15 15.14 26.42 -33.47
CA ALA A 15 14.51 26.56 -32.15
C ALA A 15 12.96 26.61 -32.21
N ILE A 16 12.35 25.78 -31.37
CA ILE A 16 11.02 25.93 -30.76
C ILE A 16 9.82 25.65 -31.68
N ALA A 17 9.31 24.42 -31.62
CA ALA A 17 7.88 24.13 -31.43
C ALA A 17 7.64 22.61 -31.31
N ALA A 18 8.20 21.98 -30.29
CA ALA A 18 7.72 20.68 -29.79
C ALA A 18 7.19 20.87 -28.37
N ALA A 19 6.32 21.87 -28.19
CA ALA A 19 5.58 22.11 -26.95
C ALA A 19 4.11 21.82 -27.24
N GLY A 20 3.76 20.54 -27.36
CA GLY A 20 2.39 20.13 -27.65
C GLY A 20 2.03 18.68 -27.32
N MET A 21 2.95 17.91 -26.73
CA MET A 21 2.69 16.53 -26.30
C MET A 21 3.41 16.21 -24.99
N PHE A 22 3.06 16.95 -23.94
CA PHE A 22 3.12 16.42 -22.58
C PHE A 22 1.80 16.73 -21.88
N SER A 23 0.71 16.21 -22.45
CA SER A 23 -0.44 15.82 -21.63
C SER A 23 -0.01 14.62 -20.79
N GLN A 24 0.76 14.86 -19.74
CA GLN A 24 0.85 13.89 -18.65
C GLN A 24 -0.45 13.97 -17.86
N PRO A 25 -1.21 12.88 -17.71
CA PRO A 25 -2.07 12.76 -16.54
C PRO A 25 -1.15 12.45 -15.35
N SER A 26 -0.42 13.45 -14.85
CA SER A 26 0.39 13.30 -13.63
C SER A 26 -0.47 13.18 -12.37
N LEU A 27 -1.79 13.37 -12.50
CA LEU A 27 -2.78 13.25 -11.41
C LEU A 27 -3.48 11.88 -11.31
N ALA A 28 -3.12 10.89 -12.14
CA ALA A 28 -3.77 9.57 -12.13
C ALA A 28 -2.85 8.41 -11.73
N ARG A 29 -1.64 8.71 -11.21
CA ARG A 29 -0.76 7.72 -10.57
C ARG A 29 -0.89 7.72 -9.06
N ASP A 30 -1.94 8.35 -8.54
CA ASP A 30 -2.19 8.41 -7.12
C ASP A 30 -2.85 7.11 -6.64
N ILE A 31 -1.96 6.20 -6.24
CA ILE A 31 -2.09 5.34 -5.05
C ILE A 31 -3.24 4.32 -5.08
N ALA A 32 -3.01 3.18 -5.73
CA ALA A 32 -3.79 1.96 -5.50
C ALA A 32 -3.54 1.31 -4.11
N PHE A 33 -2.70 1.90 -3.24
CA PHE A 33 -2.27 1.37 -1.93
C PHE A 33 -2.85 2.09 -0.71
N SER A 34 -3.37 3.32 -0.87
CA SER A 34 -3.82 4.17 0.24
C SER A 34 -5.02 3.56 0.93
N GLN A 35 -5.87 2.88 0.15
CA GLN A 35 -7.09 2.19 0.56
C GLN A 35 -6.98 0.66 0.47
N ASP A 36 -5.80 0.12 0.12
CA ASP A 36 -5.60 -1.33 0.02
C ASP A 36 -5.40 -1.93 1.42
N THR A 37 -6.51 -2.15 2.13
CA THR A 37 -6.56 -2.91 3.40
C THR A 37 -6.84 -4.40 3.16
N THR A 38 -7.13 -4.79 1.91
CA THR A 38 -7.46 -6.15 1.41
C THR A 38 -8.60 -6.89 2.15
N PRO A 39 -9.26 -7.86 1.50
CA PRO A 39 -10.31 -8.67 2.13
C PRO A 39 -9.84 -9.56 3.30
N ILE A 40 -8.56 -9.63 3.65
CA ILE A 40 -8.09 -10.38 4.84
C ILE A 40 -8.68 -9.77 6.12
N VAL A 41 -8.84 -8.44 6.16
CA VAL A 41 -9.45 -7.73 7.29
C VAL A 41 -10.98 -7.90 7.32
N HIS A 42 -11.60 -8.02 6.15
CA HIS A 42 -13.06 -8.01 5.99
C HIS A 42 -13.67 -9.43 5.91
N GLY A 43 -12.89 -10.45 5.56
CA GLY A 43 -13.33 -11.84 5.40
C GLY A 43 -13.62 -12.56 6.72
N GLU A 44 -13.04 -12.09 7.83
CA GLU A 44 -13.31 -12.63 9.18
C GLU A 44 -14.46 -11.89 9.91
N GLN A 45 -15.07 -10.86 9.31
CA GLN A 45 -16.11 -10.01 9.94
C GLN A 45 -17.53 -10.60 9.86
N SER A 46 -17.72 -11.91 9.94
CA SER A 46 -19.07 -12.51 9.81
C SER A 46 -19.83 -12.71 11.13
N LEU A 47 -19.54 -11.94 12.20
CA LEU A 47 -20.39 -11.89 13.39
C LEU A 47 -20.30 -10.50 14.04
N VAL A 48 -21.20 -9.61 13.66
CA VAL A 48 -21.41 -8.33 14.36
C VAL A 48 -22.11 -8.65 15.68
N THR A 49 -21.38 -8.58 16.79
CA THR A 49 -21.95 -8.72 18.13
C THR A 49 -22.63 -7.41 18.53
N SER A 50 -23.74 -7.47 19.27
CA SER A 50 -24.53 -6.30 19.71
C SER A 50 -23.72 -5.18 20.38
N ASP A 51 -22.59 -5.52 21.02
CA ASP A 51 -21.66 -4.53 21.61
C ASP A 51 -21.06 -3.57 20.56
N GLN A 52 -20.85 -4.02 19.32
CA GLN A 52 -20.33 -3.19 18.23
C GLN A 52 -21.36 -2.19 17.69
N MET A 53 -22.65 -2.36 18.00
CA MET A 53 -23.70 -1.42 17.56
C MET A 53 -23.80 -0.17 18.45
N LEU A 54 -23.26 -0.20 19.67
CA LEU A 54 -23.28 0.95 20.58
C LEU A 54 -22.13 1.96 20.30
N ASP A 55 -21.08 1.57 19.59
CA ASP A 55 -19.88 2.39 19.31
C ASP A 55 -19.99 3.30 18.06
N ILE A 56 -21.08 3.22 17.30
CA ILE A 56 -21.22 3.87 15.98
C ILE A 56 -21.31 5.41 16.08
N SER A 57 -21.58 5.97 17.27
CA SER A 57 -21.73 7.43 17.44
C SER A 57 -20.46 8.20 17.86
N THR A 58 -19.37 7.50 18.20
CA THR A 58 -18.11 8.12 18.68
C THR A 58 -16.84 7.64 17.97
N SER A 59 -16.94 6.69 17.03
CA SER A 59 -15.79 6.14 16.33
C SER A 59 -15.22 7.12 15.29
N ASN A 60 -14.39 8.06 15.73
CA ASN A 60 -13.49 8.82 14.84
C ASN A 60 -12.18 8.04 14.62
N SER A 61 -11.42 8.39 13.58
CA SER A 61 -10.15 7.69 13.26
C SER A 61 -9.18 7.64 14.45
N SER A 62 -9.09 8.70 15.24
CA SER A 62 -8.19 8.77 16.40
C SER A 62 -8.61 7.81 17.52
N ALA A 63 -9.91 7.62 17.75
CA ALA A 63 -10.42 6.65 18.72
C ALA A 63 -10.07 5.20 18.29
N LEU A 64 -10.28 4.87 17.01
CA LEU A 64 -9.89 3.58 16.46
C LEU A 64 -8.37 3.35 16.54
N ARG A 65 -7.57 4.39 16.30
CA ARG A 65 -6.11 4.32 16.46
C ARG A 65 -5.72 3.99 17.90
N MET A 66 -6.30 4.66 18.88
CA MET A 66 -6.04 4.42 20.31
C MET A 66 -6.47 3.01 20.74
N GLU A 67 -7.63 2.55 20.27
CA GLU A 67 -8.10 1.18 20.53
C GLU A 67 -7.14 0.14 19.93
N GLY A 68 -6.73 0.34 18.67
CA GLY A 68 -5.76 -0.50 17.99
C GLY A 68 -4.42 -0.59 18.74
N GLU A 69 -3.91 0.54 19.22
CA GLU A 69 -2.70 0.61 20.04
C GLU A 69 -2.85 -0.18 21.34
N GLN A 70 -4.00 -0.06 22.02
CA GLN A 70 -4.29 -0.84 23.22
C GLN A 70 -4.38 -2.34 22.94
N LEU A 71 -4.99 -2.73 21.81
CA LEU A 71 -5.07 -4.13 21.40
C LEU A 71 -3.69 -4.72 21.10
N ILE A 72 -2.77 -3.95 20.51
CA ILE A 72 -1.36 -4.35 20.34
C ILE A 72 -0.71 -4.59 21.71
N ARG A 73 -0.92 -3.69 22.69
CA ARG A 73 -0.36 -3.84 24.05
C ARG A 73 -0.86 -5.10 24.77
N VAL A 74 -2.13 -5.47 24.56
CA VAL A 74 -2.74 -6.67 25.14
C VAL A 74 -2.52 -7.92 24.26
N ASN A 75 -1.68 -7.83 23.23
CA ASN A 75 -1.35 -8.91 22.29
C ASN A 75 -2.55 -9.49 21.54
N LYS A 76 -3.63 -8.72 21.37
CA LYS A 76 -4.81 -9.07 20.55
C LYS A 76 -4.61 -8.61 19.12
N ILE A 77 -3.62 -9.17 18.44
CA ILE A 77 -3.10 -8.66 17.16
C ILE A 77 -4.14 -8.72 16.04
N ASP A 78 -4.95 -9.78 15.92
CA ASP A 78 -5.95 -9.90 14.85
C ASP A 78 -7.02 -8.80 14.90
N LYS A 79 -7.48 -8.48 16.12
CA LYS A 79 -8.42 -7.37 16.35
C LYS A 79 -7.73 -6.03 16.08
N ALA A 80 -6.49 -5.85 16.52
CA ALA A 80 -5.73 -4.63 16.29
C ALA A 80 -5.60 -4.31 14.80
N VAL A 81 -5.22 -5.31 13.98
CA VAL A 81 -5.12 -5.16 12.52
C VAL A 81 -6.45 -4.72 11.92
N SER A 82 -7.56 -5.29 12.39
CA SER A 82 -8.89 -4.97 11.87
C SER A 82 -9.36 -3.56 12.23
N VAL A 83 -9.13 -3.13 13.47
CA VAL A 83 -9.50 -1.79 13.94
C VAL A 83 -8.62 -0.72 13.29
N LEU A 84 -7.31 -0.97 13.18
CA LEU A 84 -6.35 -0.05 12.57
C LEU A 84 -6.55 0.10 11.07
N ALA A 85 -6.96 -0.96 10.37
CA ALA A 85 -7.34 -0.88 8.97
C ALA A 85 -8.49 0.13 8.77
N LYS A 86 -9.54 0.06 9.59
CA LYS A 86 -10.65 1.02 9.57
C LYS A 86 -10.17 2.45 9.88
N SER A 87 -9.26 2.62 10.83
CA SER A 87 -8.66 3.93 11.13
C SER A 87 -7.96 4.53 9.90
N VAL A 88 -7.13 3.74 9.21
CA VAL A 88 -6.42 4.19 8.00
C VAL A 88 -7.39 4.47 6.83
N GLU A 89 -8.47 3.71 6.70
CA GLU A 89 -9.52 3.98 5.71
C GLU A 89 -10.25 5.30 5.98
N MET A 90 -10.56 5.58 7.25
CA MET A 90 -11.23 6.81 7.66
C MET A 90 -10.34 8.05 7.53
N SER A 91 -9.04 7.92 7.82
CA SER A 91 -8.07 9.01 7.68
C SER A 91 -6.78 8.52 7.00
N PRO A 92 -6.75 8.45 5.65
CA PRO A 92 -5.58 7.97 4.92
C PRO A 92 -4.33 8.83 5.10
N ALA A 93 -4.53 10.09 5.51
CA ALA A 93 -3.49 11.08 5.78
C ALA A 93 -2.90 10.97 7.20
N ASP A 94 -3.50 10.20 8.10
CA ASP A 94 -2.95 9.96 9.44
C ASP A 94 -1.78 8.96 9.35
N MET A 95 -0.56 9.50 9.30
CA MET A 95 0.64 8.68 9.19
C MET A 95 0.90 7.84 10.45
N ASP A 96 0.56 8.35 11.63
CA ASP A 96 0.74 7.62 12.88
C ASP A 96 -0.19 6.41 12.95
N GLY A 97 -1.44 6.57 12.51
CA GLY A 97 -2.39 5.46 12.33
C GLY A 97 -1.86 4.41 11.36
N ARG A 98 -1.26 4.83 10.25
CA ARG A 98 -0.68 3.92 9.26
C ARG A 98 0.56 3.19 9.78
N ILE A 99 1.42 3.86 10.56
CA ILE A 99 2.58 3.22 11.22
C ILE A 99 2.10 2.14 12.18
N LEU A 100 1.14 2.44 13.06
CA LEU A 100 0.56 1.45 13.97
C LEU A 100 -0.06 0.26 13.22
N TYR A 101 -0.76 0.51 12.12
CA TYR A 101 -1.30 -0.54 11.27
C TYR A 101 -0.19 -1.43 10.69
N ALA A 102 0.87 -0.85 10.13
CA ALA A 102 1.99 -1.58 9.56
C ALA A 102 2.74 -2.41 10.62
N GLU A 103 2.90 -1.90 11.83
CA GLU A 103 3.45 -2.63 12.98
C GLU A 103 2.56 -3.80 13.41
N ALA A 104 1.24 -3.62 13.42
CA ALA A 104 0.31 -4.69 13.72
C ALA A 104 0.40 -5.83 12.69
N LEU A 105 0.52 -5.50 11.40
CA LEU A 105 0.73 -6.46 10.32
C LEU A 105 2.05 -7.23 10.49
N GLU A 106 3.14 -6.54 10.83
CA GLU A 106 4.43 -7.18 11.14
C GLU A 106 4.33 -8.14 12.33
N LYS A 107 3.67 -7.74 13.41
CA LYS A 107 3.44 -8.59 14.58
C LYS A 107 2.62 -9.82 14.19
N LYS A 108 1.59 -9.65 13.37
CA LYS A 108 0.77 -10.77 12.85
C LYS A 108 1.63 -11.72 12.01
N LEU A 109 2.50 -11.19 11.14
CA LEU A 109 3.47 -11.99 10.37
C LEU A 109 4.47 -12.74 11.25
N ALA A 110 4.93 -12.13 12.34
CA ALA A 110 5.88 -12.73 13.25
C ALA A 110 5.25 -13.86 14.09
N GLN A 111 3.94 -13.78 14.39
CA GLN A 111 3.20 -14.82 15.11
C GLN A 111 2.84 -16.02 14.23
N GLN A 112 2.77 -15.84 12.91
CA GLN A 112 2.46 -16.92 11.98
C GLN A 112 3.63 -17.90 11.81
N THR A 113 3.36 -19.20 11.97
CA THR A 113 4.32 -20.27 11.66
C THR A 113 4.53 -20.41 10.15
N THR A 114 3.45 -20.31 9.37
CA THR A 114 3.47 -20.30 7.90
C THR A 114 3.24 -18.88 7.41
N LYS A 115 4.24 -18.28 6.77
CA LYS A 115 4.15 -16.87 6.31
C LYS A 115 3.19 -16.76 5.13
N ASN A 116 2.02 -16.15 5.36
CA ASN A 116 1.07 -15.87 4.28
C ASN A 116 1.67 -14.82 3.31
N PRO A 117 1.82 -15.14 2.01
CA PRO A 117 2.34 -14.21 1.01
C PRO A 117 1.55 -12.91 0.91
N GLN A 118 0.22 -12.95 1.06
CA GLN A 118 -0.63 -11.76 0.95
C GLN A 118 -0.40 -10.79 2.11
N LEU A 119 -0.34 -11.32 3.34
CA LEU A 119 -0.06 -10.50 4.52
C LEU A 119 1.34 -9.89 4.45
N TYR A 120 2.31 -10.66 3.93
CA TYR A 120 3.67 -10.20 3.69
C TYR A 120 3.72 -9.05 2.68
N ASN A 121 3.05 -9.23 1.55
CA ASN A 121 2.95 -8.23 0.49
C ASN A 121 2.27 -6.94 1.00
N LEU A 122 1.21 -7.08 1.80
CA LEU A 122 0.49 -5.97 2.40
C LEU A 122 1.39 -5.16 3.35
N ALA A 123 2.10 -5.84 4.26
CA ALA A 123 3.03 -5.17 5.19
C ALA A 123 4.10 -4.37 4.44
N ILE A 124 4.69 -4.95 3.38
CA ILE A 124 5.68 -4.25 2.55
C ILE A 124 5.09 -3.00 1.89
N LYS A 125 3.89 -3.10 1.32
CA LYS A 125 3.22 -1.96 0.69
C LYS A 125 3.00 -0.82 1.68
N GLN A 126 2.55 -1.13 2.90
CA GLN A 126 2.34 -0.11 3.93
C GLN A 126 3.64 0.56 4.38
N TRP A 127 4.71 -0.22 4.62
CA TRP A 127 6.01 0.36 4.98
C TRP A 127 6.67 1.13 3.85
N LEU A 128 6.48 0.72 2.59
CA LEU A 128 6.92 1.48 1.42
C LEU A 128 6.19 2.82 1.33
N TYR A 129 4.88 2.83 1.59
CA TYR A 129 4.12 4.06 1.64
C TYR A 129 4.69 5.02 2.68
N ILE A 130 4.91 4.56 3.91
CA ILE A 130 5.48 5.36 5.01
C ILE A 130 6.88 5.87 4.64
N ALA A 131 7.74 5.02 4.08
CA ALA A 131 9.09 5.39 3.67
C ALA A 131 9.13 6.51 2.62
N LYS A 132 8.12 6.59 1.75
CA LYS A 132 8.06 7.56 0.65
C LYS A 132 7.26 8.81 1.01
N ARG A 133 6.16 8.64 1.72
CA ARG A 133 5.12 9.67 1.95
C ARG A 133 4.99 10.09 3.42
N GLY A 134 5.84 9.60 4.33
CA GLY A 134 5.90 10.09 5.71
C GLY A 134 6.04 11.61 5.78
N ASP A 135 5.37 12.24 6.74
CA ASP A 135 5.40 13.70 6.90
C ASP A 135 6.76 14.15 7.42
N TYR A 136 7.35 13.31 8.28
CA TYR A 136 8.62 13.58 8.95
C TYR A 136 9.72 12.61 8.53
N MET A 137 10.98 13.03 8.65
CA MET A 137 12.14 12.24 8.20
C MET A 137 12.37 10.99 9.04
N ASP A 138 12.11 11.07 10.34
CA ASP A 138 12.14 9.94 11.27
C ASP A 138 11.14 8.85 10.88
N GLN A 139 9.91 9.20 10.50
CA GLN A 139 8.91 8.27 9.99
C GLN A 139 9.40 7.58 8.70
N LYS A 140 10.00 8.34 7.77
CA LYS A 140 10.56 7.76 6.54
C LYS A 140 11.70 6.79 6.84
N VAL A 141 12.60 7.17 7.76
CA VAL A 141 13.70 6.31 8.22
C VAL A 141 13.18 5.06 8.92
N GLN A 142 12.14 5.17 9.74
CA GLN A 142 11.45 4.05 10.35
C GLN A 142 10.93 3.10 9.26
N GLY A 143 10.19 3.60 8.28
CA GLY A 143 9.70 2.78 7.16
C GLY A 143 10.82 2.06 6.41
N LEU A 144 11.93 2.74 6.10
CA LEU A 144 13.10 2.12 5.46
C LEU A 144 13.77 1.05 6.33
N LYS A 145 13.81 1.25 7.66
CA LYS A 145 14.35 0.28 8.61
C LYS A 145 13.47 -0.99 8.62
N HIS A 146 12.16 -0.83 8.72
CA HIS A 146 11.21 -1.95 8.72
C HIS A 146 11.22 -2.74 7.40
N LEU A 147 11.25 -2.06 6.25
CA LEU A 147 11.46 -2.72 4.94
C LEU A 147 12.72 -3.58 4.91
N SER A 148 13.84 -3.03 5.40
CA SER A 148 15.10 -3.76 5.49
C SER A 148 15.01 -4.99 6.37
N ASN A 149 14.23 -4.94 7.45
CA ASN A 149 14.07 -6.05 8.37
C ASN A 149 13.17 -7.15 7.78
N ILE A 150 12.09 -6.79 7.09
CA ILE A 150 11.12 -7.74 6.52
C ILE A 150 11.65 -8.43 5.26
N CYS A 151 12.19 -7.65 4.31
CA CYS A 151 12.59 -8.16 2.98
C CYS A 151 14.10 -8.17 2.74
N GLY A 152 14.90 -7.75 3.72
CA GLY A 152 16.36 -7.72 3.59
C GLY A 152 16.89 -6.64 2.65
N SER A 153 16.02 -5.73 2.16
CA SER A 153 16.41 -4.71 1.19
C SER A 153 15.68 -3.39 1.41
N LYS A 154 16.24 -2.31 0.86
CA LYS A 154 15.65 -0.97 0.86
C LYS A 154 15.45 -0.48 -0.58
N PRO A 155 14.49 0.42 -0.85
CA PRO A 155 14.37 1.07 -2.14
C PRO A 155 15.65 1.84 -2.48
N ARG A 156 16.16 1.70 -3.70
CA ARG A 156 17.31 2.51 -4.16
C ARG A 156 16.85 3.96 -4.38
N MET A 157 17.79 4.91 -4.33
CA MET A 157 17.47 6.34 -4.45
C MET A 157 16.72 6.70 -5.76
N LEU A 158 17.06 6.04 -6.87
CA LEU A 158 16.44 6.26 -8.19
C LEU A 158 15.54 5.09 -8.64
N GLU A 159 15.12 4.22 -7.71
CA GLU A 159 14.20 3.11 -8.00
C GLU A 159 12.75 3.55 -7.80
N THR A 160 11.90 3.20 -8.76
CA THR A 160 10.45 3.43 -8.69
C THR A 160 9.79 2.45 -7.71
N GLU A 161 8.65 2.84 -7.13
CA GLU A 161 7.88 2.00 -6.21
C GLU A 161 7.53 0.65 -6.85
N ASP A 162 7.05 0.66 -8.09
CA ASP A 162 6.69 -0.56 -8.84
C ASP A 162 7.88 -1.51 -9.03
N ARG A 163 9.07 -0.95 -9.34
CA ARG A 163 10.28 -1.76 -9.53
C ARG A 163 10.75 -2.36 -8.21
N PHE A 164 10.66 -1.60 -7.13
CA PHE A 164 10.96 -2.11 -5.80
C PHE A 164 9.99 -3.24 -5.42
N LEU A 165 8.69 -3.02 -5.58
CA LEU A 165 7.65 -4.01 -5.27
C LEU A 165 7.82 -5.29 -6.10
N ALA A 166 8.03 -5.19 -7.41
CA ALA A 166 8.26 -6.35 -8.27
C ALA A 166 9.44 -7.22 -7.83
N ARG A 167 10.42 -6.65 -7.13
CA ARG A 167 11.60 -7.36 -6.61
C ARG A 167 11.37 -8.04 -5.26
N VAL A 168 10.48 -7.52 -4.43
CA VAL A 168 10.33 -7.96 -3.03
C VAL A 168 9.02 -8.70 -2.74
N LEU A 169 7.98 -8.46 -3.55
CA LEU A 169 6.69 -9.13 -3.36
C LEU A 169 6.79 -10.61 -3.71
N LYS A 170 6.06 -11.42 -2.95
CA LYS A 170 5.97 -12.86 -3.17
C LYS A 170 4.78 -13.18 -4.08
N PRO A 171 4.87 -14.20 -4.95
CA PRO A 171 3.71 -14.67 -5.68
C PRO A 171 2.63 -15.11 -4.68
N GLU A 172 1.42 -14.64 -4.93
CA GLU A 172 0.26 -15.11 -4.19
C GLU A 172 -0.12 -16.46 -4.79
N ASP A 173 0.29 -17.55 -4.14
CA ASP A 173 -0.14 -18.88 -4.55
C ASP A 173 -1.68 -18.87 -4.66
N GLN A 174 -2.20 -19.33 -5.80
CA GLN A 174 -3.63 -19.34 -6.14
C GLN A 174 -4.49 -20.27 -5.25
N GLN A 175 -4.12 -20.50 -3.98
CA GLN A 175 -4.92 -21.31 -3.06
C GLN A 175 -6.29 -20.69 -2.75
N VAL A 176 -6.51 -19.40 -3.05
CA VAL A 176 -7.83 -18.74 -2.93
C VAL A 176 -8.75 -19.06 -4.12
N ALA A 177 -8.21 -19.47 -5.27
CA ALA A 177 -9.04 -19.87 -6.42
C ALA A 177 -9.64 -21.27 -6.23
N GLU A 178 -8.93 -22.19 -5.57
CA GLU A 178 -9.38 -23.57 -5.37
C GLU A 178 -10.38 -23.72 -4.20
N GLY A 179 -10.35 -22.80 -3.23
CA GLY A 179 -11.32 -22.79 -2.10
C GLY A 179 -12.74 -22.41 -2.50
N ARG A 180 -12.93 -21.70 -3.63
CA ARG A 180 -14.26 -21.41 -4.21
C ARG A 180 -14.70 -22.46 -5.23
N ALA A 181 -13.78 -23.19 -5.84
CA ALA A 181 -14.11 -24.21 -6.83
C ALA A 181 -14.61 -25.53 -6.21
N LYS A 182 -14.29 -25.81 -4.93
CA LYS A 182 -14.68 -27.06 -4.25
C LYS A 182 -15.94 -26.98 -3.39
N ALA A 183 -16.58 -25.81 -3.27
CA ALA A 183 -17.80 -25.64 -2.47
C ALA A 183 -19.12 -25.72 -3.29
N GLY A 184 -19.04 -26.08 -4.58
CA GLY A 184 -20.19 -26.04 -5.50
C GLY A 184 -20.59 -27.35 -6.17
N THR A 185 -19.93 -28.47 -5.86
CA THR A 185 -20.24 -29.77 -6.48
C THR A 185 -20.23 -30.88 -5.45
N GLU A 186 -21.18 -30.84 -4.53
CA GLU A 186 -21.71 -32.01 -3.81
C GLU A 186 -22.86 -31.50 -2.96
N ASN A 187 -24.09 -31.68 -3.46
CA ASN A 187 -25.24 -32.22 -2.72
C ASN A 187 -26.53 -32.04 -3.56
N TYR A 188 -27.00 -33.19 -4.04
CA TYR A 188 -28.29 -33.54 -4.68
C TYR A 188 -28.64 -32.94 -6.05
#